data_AF-A0A4U0WRN1-F1
#
_entry.id   AF-A0A4U0WRN1-F1
#
_cell.length_a   1.000
_cell.length_b   1.000
_cell.length_c   1.000
_cell.angle_alpha   90.00
_cell.angle_beta   90.00
_cell.angle_gamma   90.00
#
_symmetry.space_group_name_H-M   'P 1'
#
loop_
_entity.id
_entity.type
_entity.pdbx_description
1 polymer ?
#
loop_
_entity_poly.entity_id
_entity_poly.type
_entity_poly.pdbx_seq_one_letter_code
_entity_poly.pdbx_strand_id
1 'polypeptide(L)'
;MAAGVDFIRFNSDVDTSSTEDVVTEWNTEVQSSGDEDGLSRDIYYWMGKKYFMCVLTQHIASTASAPTSIIDMDSKVQAAQRHYPFTDHFRLMQDQAGLSLPSDFDHIYSGDYEGLTIHIGRNVLGGSRTSKKMMVQSLRRFCVLRPAVSRSDTPPDGYADPTLAQFAVALKEKGDAMGTSPQYEVKTLRQYPASFRATVSLQGRSFDGESSTKKQARHEAAKKACRGMGVVPA
;
A
#
# COMPACT_ATOMS: atom_id res chain seq x y z
N MET A 1 30.61 -12.63 10.02
CA MET A 1 30.04 -12.26 8.70
C MET A 1 28.86 -13.18 8.45
N ALA A 2 27.64 -12.70 8.62
CA ALA A 2 26.45 -13.51 8.33
C ALA A 2 26.29 -13.58 6.81
N ALA A 3 26.29 -14.80 6.25
CA ALA A 3 25.94 -15.01 4.86
C ALA A 3 24.48 -14.57 4.67
N GLY A 4 24.28 -13.44 4.00
CA GLY A 4 22.95 -12.93 3.69
C GLY A 4 22.18 -13.98 2.90
N VAL A 5 21.07 -14.46 3.46
CA VAL A 5 20.16 -15.37 2.77
C VAL A 5 19.45 -14.54 1.71
N ASP A 6 19.94 -14.57 0.48
CA ASP A 6 19.21 -14.05 -0.67
C ASP A 6 18.02 -14.97 -0.95
N PHE A 7 16.86 -14.63 -0.38
CA PHE A 7 15.60 -15.36 -0.59
C PHE A 7 15.18 -15.38 -2.07
N ILE A 8 15.58 -14.35 -2.82
CA ILE A 8 15.50 -14.31 -4.28
C ILE A 8 16.90 -14.56 -4.85
N ARG A 9 17.37 -15.81 -4.81
CA ARG A 9 18.42 -16.24 -5.74
C ARG A 9 17.75 -16.48 -7.09
N PHE A 10 17.86 -15.51 -8.00
CA PHE A 10 17.77 -15.83 -9.42
C PHE A 10 18.99 -16.71 -9.73
N ASN A 11 18.83 -18.04 -9.56
CA ASN A 11 19.78 -19.00 -10.08
C ASN A 11 19.95 -18.70 -11.56
N SER A 12 21.17 -18.36 -11.94
CA SER A 12 21.57 -18.11 -13.32
C SER A 12 21.52 -19.35 -14.21
N ASP A 13 21.22 -20.50 -13.61
CA ASP A 13 21.35 -21.82 -14.20
C ASP A 13 20.00 -22.56 -14.20
N VAL A 14 18.90 -21.88 -13.86
CA VAL A 14 17.58 -22.40 -14.21
C VAL A 14 17.40 -22.12 -15.70
N ASP A 15 17.64 -23.15 -16.49
CA ASP A 15 17.20 -23.21 -17.88
C ASP A 15 15.75 -22.76 -17.95
N THR A 16 15.49 -21.69 -18.70
CA THR A 16 14.17 -21.13 -18.94
C THR A 16 13.25 -22.05 -19.75
N SER A 17 13.61 -23.33 -19.92
CA SER A 17 12.78 -24.33 -20.59
C SER A 17 11.70 -24.94 -19.69
N SER A 18 11.64 -24.60 -18.39
CA SER A 18 10.67 -25.18 -17.45
C SER A 18 9.79 -24.14 -16.73
N THR A 19 9.94 -22.85 -17.03
CA THR A 19 9.07 -21.80 -16.47
C THR A 19 7.65 -21.78 -17.04
N GLU A 20 7.33 -22.63 -18.02
CA GLU A 20 5.96 -22.78 -18.53
C GLU A 20 5.01 -23.50 -17.53
N ASP A 21 5.56 -24.24 -16.56
CA ASP A 21 4.74 -25.06 -15.64
C ASP A 21 4.35 -24.37 -14.32
N VAL A 22 5.00 -23.28 -13.93
CA VAL A 22 4.65 -22.55 -12.67
C VAL A 22 3.75 -21.34 -12.94
N VAL A 23 3.70 -20.85 -14.17
CA VAL A 23 2.81 -19.75 -14.57
C VAL A 23 1.40 -20.23 -14.88
N THR A 24 1.19 -21.53 -15.08
CA THR A 24 -0.09 -22.13 -15.49
C THR A 24 -1.12 -22.27 -14.36
N GLU A 25 -0.73 -22.23 -13.09
CA GLU A 25 -1.67 -22.40 -11.96
C GLU A 25 -2.42 -21.10 -11.55
N TRP A 26 -2.06 -19.96 -12.14
CA TRP A 26 -2.73 -18.67 -11.92
C TRP A 26 -3.68 -18.27 -13.06
N ASN A 27 -3.94 -19.16 -14.00
CA ASN A 27 -4.98 -18.99 -15.01
C ASN A 27 -6.36 -19.32 -14.42
N THR A 28 -6.83 -18.46 -13.53
CA THR A 28 -8.26 -18.36 -13.24
C THR A 28 -8.94 -17.89 -14.52
N GLU A 29 -9.96 -18.61 -14.97
CA GLU A 29 -10.77 -18.34 -16.16
C GLU A 29 -11.25 -16.88 -16.24
N VAL A 30 -10.45 -16.02 -16.86
CA VAL A 30 -10.89 -14.67 -17.26
C VAL A 30 -11.36 -14.80 -18.70
N GLN A 31 -12.67 -14.73 -18.88
CA GLN A 31 -13.31 -14.67 -20.21
C GLN A 31 -12.73 -13.49 -20.98
N SER A 32 -11.92 -13.80 -22.00
CA SER A 32 -11.29 -12.85 -22.91
C SER A 32 -12.37 -12.16 -23.75
N SER A 33 -12.75 -10.94 -23.34
CA SER A 33 -13.35 -9.95 -24.24
C SER A 33 -12.20 -9.16 -24.87
N GLY A 34 -12.23 -8.97 -26.19
CA GLY A 34 -11.10 -8.64 -27.08
C GLY A 34 -10.29 -7.34 -26.88
N ASP A 35 -10.03 -6.92 -25.65
CA ASP A 35 -9.01 -5.94 -25.27
C ASP A 35 -7.77 -6.67 -24.74
N GLU A 36 -7.00 -7.32 -25.64
CA GLU A 36 -5.77 -8.04 -25.25
C GLU A 36 -4.75 -7.14 -24.51
N ASP A 37 -4.79 -5.83 -24.77
CA ASP A 37 -3.93 -4.84 -24.12
C ASP A 37 -4.29 -4.59 -22.65
N GLY A 38 -5.57 -4.72 -22.28
CA GLY A 38 -6.04 -4.53 -20.90
C GLY A 38 -5.61 -5.68 -19.98
N LEU A 39 -5.72 -6.92 -20.46
CA LEU A 39 -5.34 -8.13 -19.72
C LEU A 39 -3.83 -8.13 -19.40
N SER A 40 -3.01 -7.70 -20.36
CA SER A 40 -1.56 -7.59 -20.20
C SER A 40 -1.17 -6.60 -19.09
N ARG A 41 -1.91 -5.49 -18.98
CA ARG A 41 -1.68 -4.45 -17.96
C ARG A 41 -1.91 -4.94 -16.54
N ASP A 42 -3.03 -5.62 -16.28
CA ASP A 42 -3.35 -6.13 -14.94
C ASP A 42 -2.34 -7.17 -14.48
N ILE A 43 -1.89 -8.04 -15.39
CA ILE A 43 -0.84 -9.01 -15.14
C ILE A 43 0.46 -8.29 -14.74
N TYR A 44 0.87 -7.26 -15.48
CA TYR A 44 2.06 -6.49 -15.14
C TYR A 44 1.92 -5.77 -13.78
N TYR A 45 0.79 -5.14 -13.52
CA TYR A 45 0.56 -4.48 -12.23
C TYR A 45 0.65 -5.47 -11.06
N TRP A 46 -0.05 -6.60 -11.14
CA TRP A 46 -0.05 -7.60 -10.08
C TRP A 46 1.33 -8.21 -9.86
N MET A 47 2.00 -8.62 -10.93
CA MET A 47 3.34 -9.19 -10.86
C MET A 47 4.33 -8.19 -10.29
N GLY A 48 4.29 -6.95 -10.77
CA GLY A 48 5.16 -5.89 -10.30
C GLY A 48 4.93 -5.51 -8.85
N LYS A 49 3.67 -5.46 -8.40
CA LYS A 49 3.32 -5.24 -6.99
C LYS A 49 3.88 -6.33 -6.08
N LYS A 50 3.72 -7.61 -6.45
CA LYS A 50 4.26 -8.73 -5.67
C LYS A 50 5.79 -8.68 -5.63
N TYR A 51 6.42 -8.46 -6.79
CA TYR A 51 7.86 -8.38 -6.90
C TYR A 51 8.45 -7.22 -6.08
N PHE A 52 7.83 -6.03 -6.17
CA PHE A 52 8.20 -4.86 -5.39
C PHE A 52 8.22 -5.17 -3.88
N MET A 53 7.15 -5.77 -3.38
CA MET A 53 7.05 -6.13 -1.95
C MET A 53 8.11 -7.14 -1.55
N CYS A 54 8.38 -8.15 -2.38
CA CYS A 54 9.43 -9.14 -2.09
C CYS A 54 10.82 -8.50 -2.02
N VAL A 55 11.15 -7.60 -2.95
CA VAL A 55 12.44 -6.88 -2.94
C VAL A 55 12.58 -6.00 -1.71
N LEU A 56 11.50 -5.32 -1.31
CA LEU A 56 11.48 -4.46 -0.12
C LEU A 56 11.70 -5.28 1.15
N THR A 57 10.94 -6.36 1.33
CA THR A 57 11.08 -7.26 2.49
C THR A 57 12.46 -7.87 2.56
N GLN A 58 13.02 -8.35 1.45
CA GLN A 58 14.37 -8.91 1.40
C GLN A 58 15.44 -7.88 1.79
N HIS A 59 15.31 -6.63 1.30
CA HIS A 59 16.25 -5.57 1.64
C HIS A 59 16.19 -5.19 3.12
N ILE A 60 15.00 -5.12 3.71
CA ILE A 60 14.81 -4.83 5.13
C ILE A 60 15.35 -5.96 6.00
N ALA A 61 15.08 -7.22 5.61
CA ALA A 61 15.61 -8.38 6.31
C ALA A 61 17.14 -8.45 6.25
N SER A 62 17.76 -8.13 5.11
CA SER A 62 19.21 -8.20 4.95
C SER A 62 19.98 -7.05 5.63
N THR A 63 19.30 -5.93 5.90
CA THR A 63 19.89 -4.77 6.60
C THR A 63 19.62 -4.76 8.10
N ALA A 64 18.77 -5.66 8.60
CA ALA A 64 18.50 -5.79 10.03
C ALA A 64 19.74 -6.33 10.77
N SER A 65 20.20 -5.60 11.79
CA SER A 65 21.37 -5.97 12.60
C SER A 65 21.08 -7.08 13.63
N ALA A 66 19.81 -7.40 13.87
CA ALA A 66 19.37 -8.39 14.85
C ALA A 66 18.14 -9.16 14.32
N PRO A 67 17.87 -10.37 14.86
CA PRO A 67 16.64 -11.10 14.59
C PRO A 67 15.44 -10.18 14.84
N THR A 68 14.73 -9.85 13.78
CA THR A 68 13.55 -8.97 13.84
C THR A 68 12.33 -9.87 13.93
N SER A 69 11.40 -9.57 14.85
CA SER A 69 10.13 -10.31 14.91
C SER A 69 9.35 -10.14 13.61
N ILE A 70 8.45 -11.08 13.28
CA ILE A 70 7.62 -10.98 12.08
C ILE A 70 6.77 -9.69 12.11
N ILE A 71 6.26 -9.31 13.28
CA ILE A 71 5.43 -8.10 13.48
C ILE A 71 6.26 -6.83 13.22
N ASP A 72 7.49 -6.78 13.72
CA ASP A 72 8.40 -5.65 13.49
C ASP A 72 8.82 -5.57 12.02
N MET A 73 9.00 -6.71 11.37
CA MET A 73 9.35 -6.76 9.95
C MET A 73 8.22 -6.22 9.08
N ASP A 74 6.98 -6.65 9.32
CA ASP A 74 5.81 -6.15 8.60
C ASP A 74 5.63 -4.64 8.81
N SER A 75 5.79 -4.17 10.06
CA SER A 75 5.75 -2.74 10.38
C SER A 75 6.81 -1.93 9.63
N LYS A 76 8.04 -2.45 9.53
CA LYS A 76 9.14 -1.81 8.77
C LYS A 76 8.85 -1.81 7.26
N VAL A 77 8.31 -2.91 6.72
CA VAL A 77 7.92 -3.02 5.31
C VAL A 77 6.84 -2.00 4.99
N GLN A 78 5.77 -1.93 5.79
CA GLN A 78 4.70 -0.95 5.61
C GLN A 78 5.20 0.49 5.72
N ALA A 79 6.10 0.77 6.68
CA ALA A 79 6.71 2.08 6.82
C ALA A 79 7.56 2.46 5.60
N ALA A 80 8.39 1.54 5.10
CA ALA A 80 9.18 1.75 3.89
C ALA A 80 8.28 1.96 2.66
N GLN A 81 7.20 1.19 2.53
CA GLN A 81 6.22 1.30 1.45
C GLN A 81 5.52 2.67 1.45
N ARG A 82 5.18 3.19 2.64
CA ARG A 82 4.48 4.47 2.82
C ARG A 82 5.34 5.68 2.45
N HIS A 83 6.65 5.60 2.74
CA HIS A 83 7.59 6.69 2.50
C HIS A 83 8.41 6.49 1.21
N TYR A 84 8.08 5.48 0.42
CA TYR A 84 8.80 5.19 -0.80
C TYR A 84 8.59 6.32 -1.84
N PRO A 85 9.66 6.87 -2.43
CA PRO A 85 9.55 7.97 -3.40
C PRO A 85 9.18 7.44 -4.79
N PHE A 86 7.91 7.00 -4.94
CA PHE A 86 7.41 6.38 -6.17
C PHE A 86 7.61 7.26 -7.40
N THR A 87 7.32 8.56 -7.30
CA THR A 87 7.47 9.54 -8.38
C THR A 87 8.92 9.62 -8.89
N ASP A 88 9.87 9.80 -7.98
CA ASP A 88 11.28 9.98 -8.34
C ASP A 88 11.86 8.69 -8.93
N HIS A 89 11.51 7.54 -8.35
CA HIS A 89 11.97 6.25 -8.87
C HIS A 89 11.36 5.97 -10.24
N PHE A 90 10.07 6.24 -10.42
CA PHE A 90 9.40 6.02 -11.70
C PHE A 90 10.01 6.88 -12.81
N ARG A 91 10.27 8.18 -12.54
CA ARG A 91 10.99 9.06 -13.47
C ARG A 91 12.38 8.54 -13.81
N LEU A 92 13.15 8.09 -12.81
CA LEU A 92 14.48 7.51 -13.06
C LEU A 92 14.39 6.28 -13.99
N MET A 93 13.39 5.41 -13.79
CA MET A 93 13.21 4.23 -14.63
C MET A 93 12.82 4.60 -16.07
N GLN A 94 11.98 5.63 -16.25
CA GLN A 94 11.64 6.16 -17.58
C GLN A 94 12.89 6.67 -18.30
N ASP A 95 13.72 7.47 -17.61
CA ASP A 95 14.96 8.03 -18.15
C ASP A 95 15.98 6.95 -18.51
N GLN A 96 16.13 5.93 -17.68
CA GLN A 96 17.12 4.85 -17.87
C GLN A 96 16.72 3.81 -18.91
N ALA A 97 15.43 3.52 -19.02
CA ALA A 97 14.95 2.46 -19.89
C ALA A 97 14.77 2.93 -21.34
N GLY A 98 14.71 4.24 -21.61
CA GLY A 98 14.27 4.76 -22.91
C GLY A 98 12.86 4.29 -23.29
N LEU A 99 12.12 3.75 -22.32
CA LEU A 99 10.78 3.22 -22.48
C LEU A 99 9.82 4.28 -21.99
N SER A 100 9.40 5.16 -22.89
CA SER A 100 8.13 5.85 -22.71
C SER A 100 7.05 4.77 -22.54
N LEU A 101 6.21 4.90 -21.50
CA LEU A 101 4.98 4.10 -21.49
C LEU A 101 4.21 4.42 -22.78
N PRO A 102 3.55 3.44 -23.40
CA PRO A 102 2.64 3.71 -24.50
C PRO A 102 1.65 4.80 -24.06
N SER A 103 1.36 5.75 -24.95
CA SER A 103 0.50 6.92 -24.67
C SER A 103 -0.89 6.52 -24.14
N ASP A 104 -1.33 5.29 -24.42
CA ASP A 104 -2.61 4.74 -23.98
C ASP A 104 -2.67 4.42 -22.47
N PHE A 105 -1.55 4.55 -21.73
CA PHE A 105 -1.52 4.29 -20.30
C PHE A 105 -2.05 5.46 -19.43
N ASP A 106 -2.25 6.65 -20.01
CA ASP A 106 -2.42 7.92 -19.28
C ASP A 106 -3.79 8.12 -18.60
N HIS A 107 -4.86 7.40 -18.99
CA HIS A 107 -6.21 7.83 -18.61
C HIS A 107 -6.92 7.06 -17.49
N ILE A 108 -6.51 5.83 -17.15
CA ILE A 108 -7.27 5.00 -16.18
C ILE A 108 -6.57 4.94 -14.81
N TYR A 109 -5.26 5.16 -14.77
CA TYR A 109 -4.48 5.00 -13.54
C TYR A 109 -3.41 6.07 -13.40
N SER A 110 -3.75 7.13 -12.66
CA SER A 110 -2.97 8.38 -12.59
C SER A 110 -1.87 8.39 -11.50
N GLY A 111 -1.52 7.24 -10.94
CA GLY A 111 -0.62 7.16 -9.79
C GLY A 111 0.81 6.74 -10.16
N ASP A 112 1.81 7.48 -9.68
CA ASP A 112 3.24 7.11 -9.82
C ASP A 112 3.57 5.71 -9.27
N TYR A 113 2.85 5.29 -8.23
CA TYR A 113 2.94 3.93 -7.68
C TYR A 113 2.59 2.86 -8.71
N GLU A 114 1.53 3.11 -9.47
CA GLU A 114 1.00 2.15 -10.43
C GLU A 114 1.86 2.09 -11.68
N GLY A 115 2.27 3.26 -12.20
CA GLY A 115 3.24 3.34 -13.29
C GLY A 115 4.51 2.57 -12.95
N LEU A 116 5.05 2.76 -11.73
CA LEU A 116 6.22 2.01 -11.27
C LEU A 116 5.94 0.51 -11.20
N THR A 117 4.82 0.08 -10.62
CA THR A 117 4.52 -1.36 -10.47
C THR A 117 4.30 -2.04 -11.82
N ILE A 118 3.57 -1.42 -12.76
CA ILE A 118 3.45 -1.94 -14.13
C ILE A 118 4.82 -2.08 -14.78
N HIS A 119 5.70 -1.07 -14.63
CA HIS A 119 7.03 -1.10 -15.20
C HIS A 119 7.89 -2.23 -14.61
N ILE A 120 7.81 -2.44 -13.29
CA ILE A 120 8.46 -3.56 -12.61
C ILE A 120 7.93 -4.89 -13.18
N GLY A 121 6.61 -5.06 -13.28
CA GLY A 121 6.02 -6.30 -13.78
C GLY A 121 6.43 -6.62 -15.21
N ARG A 122 6.41 -5.63 -16.10
CA ARG A 122 6.89 -5.76 -17.48
C ARG A 122 8.36 -6.16 -17.53
N ASN A 123 9.21 -5.56 -16.68
CA ASN A 123 10.62 -5.89 -16.59
C ASN A 123 10.85 -7.31 -16.05
N VAL A 124 10.05 -7.74 -15.07
CA VAL A 124 10.11 -9.10 -14.50
C VAL A 124 9.75 -10.16 -15.54
N LEU A 125 8.70 -9.93 -16.33
CA LEU A 125 8.23 -10.91 -17.32
C LEU A 125 9.08 -10.91 -18.61
N GLY A 126 9.43 -9.74 -19.15
CA GLY A 126 10.08 -9.63 -20.47
C GLY A 126 11.45 -8.94 -20.48
N GLY A 127 11.96 -8.47 -19.35
CA GLY A 127 13.22 -7.73 -19.27
C GLY A 127 14.46 -8.63 -19.42
N SER A 128 15.54 -8.07 -19.96
CA SER A 128 16.84 -8.75 -20.00
C SER A 128 17.39 -8.98 -18.59
N ARG A 129 18.30 -9.95 -18.42
CA ARG A 129 18.96 -10.22 -17.13
C ARG A 129 19.64 -8.98 -16.56
N THR A 130 20.29 -8.18 -17.40
CA THR A 130 20.91 -6.90 -17.01
C THR A 130 19.86 -5.91 -16.52
N SER A 131 18.73 -5.78 -17.24
CA SER A 131 17.65 -4.87 -16.88
C SER A 131 17.03 -5.23 -15.53
N LYS A 132 16.74 -6.51 -15.30
CA LYS A 132 16.22 -7.01 -14.01
C LYS A 132 17.18 -6.70 -12.86
N LYS A 133 18.50 -6.87 -13.09
CA LYS A 133 19.53 -6.59 -12.08
C LYS A 133 19.60 -5.10 -11.74
N MET A 134 19.54 -4.23 -12.75
CA MET A 134 19.49 -2.78 -12.57
C MET A 134 18.22 -2.33 -11.84
N MET A 135 17.06 -2.90 -12.20
CA MET A 135 15.79 -2.63 -11.53
C MET A 135 15.86 -2.99 -10.03
N VAL A 136 16.36 -4.18 -9.67
CA VAL A 136 16.50 -4.59 -8.26
C VAL A 136 17.46 -3.68 -7.50
N GLN A 137 18.57 -3.28 -8.11
CA GLN A 137 19.51 -2.33 -7.50
C GLN A 137 18.85 -0.97 -7.26
N SER A 138 18.09 -0.47 -8.22
CA SER A 138 17.34 0.78 -8.08
C SER A 138 16.29 0.68 -6.97
N LEU A 139 15.51 -0.39 -6.95
CA LEU A 139 14.51 -0.64 -5.89
C LEU A 139 15.12 -0.59 -4.49
N ARG A 140 16.27 -1.23 -4.30
CA ARG A 140 17.03 -1.23 -3.03
C ARG A 140 17.58 0.15 -2.70
N ARG A 141 18.10 0.89 -3.68
CA ARG A 141 18.66 2.24 -3.49
C ARG A 141 17.60 3.23 -3.00
N PHE A 142 16.39 3.17 -3.52
CA PHE A 142 15.27 4.04 -3.10
C PHE A 142 14.59 3.58 -1.81
N CYS A 143 14.86 2.34 -1.36
CA CYS A 143 14.45 1.90 -0.04
C CYS A 143 15.34 2.53 1.03
N VAL A 144 15.17 3.82 1.27
CA VAL A 144 15.84 4.50 2.37
C VAL A 144 15.11 4.10 3.65
N LEU A 145 15.71 3.16 4.38
CA LEU A 145 15.37 2.96 5.79
C LEU A 145 15.83 4.21 6.54
N ARG A 146 14.95 5.20 6.62
CA ARG A 146 15.17 6.34 7.52
C ARG A 146 15.34 5.71 8.90
N PRO A 147 16.45 5.99 9.63
CA PRO A 147 16.57 5.55 11.01
C PRO A 147 15.29 5.95 11.70
N ALA A 148 14.61 4.99 12.31
CA ALA A 148 13.50 5.31 13.17
C ALA A 148 14.08 6.26 14.22
N VAL A 149 13.87 7.56 14.05
CA VAL A 149 14.03 8.53 15.13
C VAL A 149 13.25 7.88 16.25
N SER A 150 13.93 7.53 17.35
CA SER A 150 13.33 6.92 18.53
C SER A 150 12.14 7.78 18.92
N ARG A 151 10.98 7.42 18.38
CA ARG A 151 9.72 8.05 18.69
C ARG A 151 9.45 7.57 20.09
N SER A 152 9.63 8.47 21.05
CA SER A 152 9.03 8.37 22.37
C SER A 152 7.60 7.85 22.20
N ASP A 153 7.36 6.63 22.65
CA ASP A 153 6.08 6.01 23.00
C ASP A 153 4.83 6.61 22.34
N THR A 154 4.78 6.59 21.01
CA THR A 154 3.48 6.62 20.31
C THR A 154 3.03 5.17 20.13
N PRO A 155 1.84 4.78 20.64
CA PRO A 155 1.35 3.41 20.54
C PRO A 155 1.25 2.96 19.07
N PRO A 156 1.40 1.66 18.79
CA PRO A 156 1.38 1.13 17.43
C PRO A 156 0.05 1.44 16.73
N ASP A 157 0.15 2.04 15.54
CA ASP A 157 -0.91 2.22 14.56
C ASP A 157 -1.63 0.87 14.35
N GLY A 158 -2.82 0.71 14.92
CA GLY A 158 -3.60 -0.52 14.81
C GLY A 158 -4.44 -0.83 16.04
N TYR A 159 -4.05 -0.34 17.21
CA TYR A 159 -4.99 -0.24 18.31
C TYR A 159 -5.90 0.93 18.01
N ALA A 160 -7.17 0.65 17.70
CA ALA A 160 -8.22 1.63 17.90
C ALA A 160 -8.04 2.11 19.34
N ASP A 161 -7.53 3.33 19.50
CA ASP A 161 -7.36 3.94 20.81
C ASP A 161 -8.71 3.73 21.53
N PRO A 162 -8.75 2.99 22.65
CA PRO A 162 -10.02 2.64 23.29
C PRO A 162 -10.85 3.88 23.61
N THR A 163 -10.20 5.05 23.73
CA THR A 163 -10.86 6.36 23.85
C THR A 163 -11.66 6.76 22.60
N LEU A 164 -11.21 6.38 21.40
CA LEU A 164 -11.90 6.69 20.14
C LEU A 164 -13.22 5.94 19.97
N ALA A 165 -13.31 4.73 20.52
CA ALA A 165 -14.56 3.97 20.53
C ALA A 165 -15.61 4.61 21.46
N GLN A 166 -15.17 5.19 22.59
CA GLN A 166 -16.06 5.86 23.56
C GLN A 166 -16.79 7.06 22.92
N PHE A 167 -16.16 7.80 22.01
CA PHE A 167 -16.83 8.88 21.29
C PHE A 167 -17.98 8.38 20.41
N ALA A 168 -17.83 7.23 19.75
CA ALA A 168 -18.91 6.67 18.94
C ALA A 168 -20.11 6.22 19.80
N VAL A 169 -19.84 5.68 21.00
CA VAL A 169 -20.88 5.31 21.98
C VAL A 169 -21.57 6.56 22.51
N ALA A 170 -20.82 7.55 22.99
CA ALA A 170 -21.36 8.80 23.52
C ALA A 170 -22.19 9.57 22.48
N LEU A 171 -21.75 9.55 21.21
CA LEU A 171 -22.50 10.16 20.10
C LEU A 171 -23.84 9.45 19.86
N LYS A 172 -23.85 8.11 19.97
CA LYS A 172 -25.07 7.30 19.85
C LYS A 172 -26.01 7.58 21.01
N GLU A 173 -25.54 7.53 22.25
CA GLU A 173 -26.34 7.83 23.44
C GLU A 173 -26.94 9.24 23.38
N LYS A 174 -26.15 10.23 22.93
CA LYS A 174 -26.66 11.59 22.72
C LYS A 174 -27.75 11.62 21.65
N GLY A 175 -27.56 10.90 20.55
CA GLY A 175 -28.57 10.75 19.51
C GLY A 175 -29.87 10.14 20.03
N ASP A 176 -29.77 9.02 20.74
CA ASP A 176 -30.90 8.31 21.33
C ASP A 176 -31.66 9.22 22.31
N ALA A 177 -30.96 9.98 23.16
CA ALA A 177 -31.54 10.97 24.06
C ALA A 177 -32.26 12.12 23.33
N MET A 178 -31.90 12.39 22.08
CA MET A 178 -32.51 13.42 21.23
C MET A 178 -33.53 12.85 20.25
N GLY A 179 -33.81 11.54 20.30
CA GLY A 179 -34.72 10.86 19.38
C GLY A 179 -34.22 10.81 17.92
N THR A 180 -32.91 10.90 17.69
CA THR A 180 -32.31 10.90 16.35
C THR A 180 -31.03 10.07 16.29
N SER A 181 -30.82 9.30 15.23
CA SER A 181 -29.63 8.45 15.10
C SER A 181 -28.54 9.11 14.25
N PRO A 182 -27.26 9.05 14.64
CA PRO A 182 -26.17 9.56 13.81
C PRO A 182 -26.03 8.75 12.53
N GLN A 183 -25.99 9.45 11.38
CA GLN A 183 -25.81 8.83 10.07
C GLN A 183 -24.34 8.90 9.66
N TYR A 184 -23.78 7.78 9.21
CA TYR A 184 -22.38 7.70 8.75
C TYR A 184 -22.31 7.41 7.25
N GLU A 185 -21.60 8.26 6.53
CA GLU A 185 -21.20 8.04 5.13
C GLU A 185 -19.68 7.81 5.09
N VAL A 186 -19.20 6.86 4.29
CA VAL A 186 -17.75 6.60 4.14
C VAL A 186 -17.37 6.61 2.67
N LYS A 187 -16.44 7.48 2.30
CA LYS A 187 -15.88 7.60 0.95
C LYS A 187 -14.42 7.17 0.94
N THR A 188 -14.03 6.38 -0.06
CA THR A 188 -12.62 6.09 -0.34
C THR A 188 -12.03 7.28 -1.08
N LEU A 189 -11.03 7.94 -0.50
CA LEU A 189 -10.33 9.06 -1.14
C LEU A 189 -9.22 8.56 -2.08
N ARG A 190 -8.53 7.50 -1.66
CA ARG A 190 -7.39 6.94 -2.38
C ARG A 190 -7.27 5.45 -2.09
N GLN A 191 -6.97 4.66 -3.12
CA GLN A 191 -6.82 3.22 -2.96
C GLN A 191 -5.44 2.84 -2.40
N TYR A 192 -4.37 3.58 -2.73
CA TYR A 192 -3.02 3.24 -2.27
C TYR A 192 -2.05 4.43 -2.05
N PRO A 193 -1.43 4.53 -0.84
CA PRO A 193 -1.94 4.09 0.45
C PRO A 193 -3.43 4.39 0.61
N ALA A 194 -4.13 3.42 1.18
CA ALA A 194 -5.56 3.54 1.40
C ALA A 194 -5.85 4.76 2.27
N SER A 195 -6.80 5.58 1.85
CA SER A 195 -7.28 6.72 2.60
C SER A 195 -8.79 6.81 2.46
N PHE A 196 -9.47 7.01 3.58
CA PHE A 196 -10.92 7.05 3.70
C PHE A 196 -11.34 8.30 4.45
N ARG A 197 -12.42 8.92 3.99
CA ARG A 197 -13.15 9.97 4.70
C ARG A 197 -14.46 9.40 5.20
N ALA A 198 -14.76 9.58 6.48
CA ALA A 198 -16.08 9.31 7.03
C ALA A 198 -16.73 10.63 7.42
N THR A 199 -17.98 10.81 7.06
CA THR A 199 -18.82 11.95 7.45
C THR A 199 -19.88 11.43 8.41
N VAL A 200 -20.02 12.06 9.57
CA VAL A 200 -21.12 11.78 10.51
C VAL A 200 -22.07 12.97 10.56
N SER A 201 -23.36 12.70 10.38
CA SER A 201 -24.43 13.70 10.40
C SER A 201 -25.39 13.45 11.55
N LEU A 202 -25.60 14.46 12.40
CA LEU A 202 -26.55 14.45 13.51
C LEU A 202 -27.19 15.84 13.67
N GLN A 203 -28.52 15.91 13.75
CA GLN A 203 -29.27 17.17 13.88
C GLN A 203 -28.90 18.24 12.84
N GLY A 204 -28.74 17.85 11.57
CA GLY A 204 -28.38 18.78 10.49
C GLY A 204 -26.96 19.34 10.56
N ARG A 205 -26.12 18.85 11.49
CA ARG A 205 -24.69 19.13 11.54
C ARG A 205 -23.90 17.93 11.02
N SER A 206 -22.83 18.19 10.28
CA SER A 206 -21.97 17.16 9.70
C SER A 206 -20.51 17.39 10.06
N PHE A 207 -19.80 16.30 10.35
CA PHE A 207 -18.39 16.33 10.75
C PHE A 207 -17.60 15.25 10.02
N ASP A 208 -16.40 15.60 9.55
CA ASP A 208 -15.58 14.71 8.73
C ASP A 208 -14.33 14.21 9.46
N GLY A 209 -14.07 12.91 9.40
CA GLY A 209 -12.85 12.26 9.86
C GLY A 209 -12.13 11.55 8.71
N GLU A 210 -10.80 11.61 8.68
CA GLU A 210 -9.99 10.95 7.66
C GLU A 210 -9.00 9.99 8.30
N SER A 211 -8.79 8.83 7.68
CA SER A 211 -7.81 7.86 8.16
C SER A 211 -7.43 6.85 7.07
N SER A 212 -6.41 6.03 7.36
CA SER A 212 -5.98 4.91 6.52
C SER A 212 -6.93 3.71 6.56
N THR A 213 -7.87 3.68 7.51
CA THR A 213 -8.91 2.64 7.61
C THR A 213 -10.30 3.26 7.72
N LYS A 214 -11.32 2.60 7.13
CA LYS A 214 -12.73 3.03 7.23
C LYS A 214 -13.19 3.14 8.69
N LYS A 215 -12.75 2.21 9.55
CA LYS A 215 -13.10 2.18 10.98
C LYS A 215 -12.55 3.40 11.71
N GLN A 216 -11.27 3.69 11.54
CA GLN A 216 -10.64 4.82 12.22
C GLN A 216 -11.14 6.17 11.69
N ALA A 217 -11.46 6.28 10.39
CA ALA A 217 -12.10 7.46 9.83
C ALA A 217 -13.45 7.76 10.50
N ARG A 218 -14.28 6.72 10.75
CA ARG A 218 -15.55 6.88 11.48
C ARG A 218 -15.35 7.34 12.91
N HIS A 219 -14.35 6.79 13.60
CA HIS A 219 -14.06 7.22 14.98
C HIS A 219 -13.56 8.67 15.05
N GLU A 220 -12.72 9.10 14.11
CA GLU A 220 -12.28 10.49 14.02
C GLU A 220 -13.46 11.45 13.72
N ALA A 221 -14.39 11.03 12.86
CA ALA A 221 -15.61 11.78 12.59
C ALA A 221 -16.47 11.92 13.86
N ALA A 222 -16.67 10.81 14.59
CA ALA A 222 -17.41 10.81 15.86
C ALA A 222 -16.77 11.70 16.92
N LYS A 223 -15.45 11.65 17.08
CA LYS A 223 -14.69 12.52 18.00
C LYS A 223 -14.89 14.00 17.70
N LYS A 224 -14.81 14.38 16.42
CA LYS A 224 -15.05 15.77 15.99
C LYS A 224 -16.50 16.18 16.24
N ALA A 225 -17.47 15.29 16.00
CA ALA A 225 -18.88 15.54 16.27
C ALA A 225 -19.15 15.74 17.76
N CYS A 226 -18.62 14.88 18.64
CA CYS A 226 -18.73 15.05 20.08
C CYS A 226 -18.18 16.40 20.54
N ARG A 227 -16.99 16.80 20.05
CA ARG A 227 -16.41 18.12 20.34
C ARG A 227 -17.29 19.27 19.86
N GLY A 228 -17.80 19.18 18.62
CA GLY A 228 -18.67 20.21 18.04
C GLY A 228 -20.04 20.34 18.71
N MET A 229 -20.48 19.29 19.42
CA MET A 229 -21.74 19.25 20.15
C MET A 229 -21.59 19.36 21.67
N GLY A 230 -20.36 19.49 22.18
CA GLY A 230 -20.10 19.55 23.63
C GLY A 230 -20.39 18.24 24.38
N VAL A 231 -20.32 17.10 23.70
CA VAL A 231 -20.50 15.77 24.30
C VAL A 231 -19.15 15.27 24.81
N VAL A 232 -19.09 14.93 26.09
CA VAL A 232 -17.91 14.32 26.71
C VAL A 232 -18.18 12.84 26.90
N PRO A 233 -17.33 11.93 26.37
CA PRO A 233 -17.46 10.51 26.66
C PRO A 233 -17.27 10.26 28.16
N ALA A 234 -18.05 9.33 28.72
CA ALA A 234 -17.97 8.91 30.11
C ALA A 234 -16.72 8.07 30.39
#